data_AF-A0A5D2CB77-F1
#
_entry.id   AF-A0A5D2CB77-F1
#
_cell.length_a   1.000
_cell.length_b   1.000
_cell.length_c   1.000
_cell.angle_alpha   90.00
_cell.angle_beta   90.00
_cell.angle_gamma   90.00
#
_symmetry.space_group_name_H-M   'P 1'
#
loop_
_entity.id
_entity.type
_entity.pdbx_description
1 polymer ?
#
loop_
_entity_poly.entity_id
_entity_poly.type
_entity_poly.pdbx_seq_one_letter_code
_entity_poly.pdbx_strand_id
1 'polypeptide(L)'
;MGKPKHYRPPGKKKEGNAARYVTRSQAIKILQVSLSDFRKLCIHKGVFPREPKKKVKGNHHTYYHLKDVMYILHDPLLEKFREIRAYQRKIKKAKAKTNDELAKLLLSRAPSYRLDMVIRDRIEMDFQPGGCIEPGEGYDKYCACCCTYIKYCTLLCEIVVF
;
A
#
# COMPACT_ATOMS: atom_id res chain seq x y z
N MET A 1 -21.82 33.12 -20.46
CA MET A 1 -21.31 33.73 -19.20
C MET A 1 -20.35 32.74 -18.54
N GLY A 2 -19.06 33.05 -18.50
CA GLY A 2 -18.05 32.16 -17.89
C GLY A 2 -18.10 32.24 -16.36
N LYS A 3 -18.06 31.10 -15.67
CA LYS A 3 -18.00 31.08 -14.19
C LYS A 3 -16.73 31.82 -13.72
N PRO A 4 -16.81 32.66 -12.67
CA PRO A 4 -15.66 33.41 -12.18
C PRO A 4 -14.56 32.47 -11.68
N LYS A 5 -13.31 32.76 -12.05
CA LYS A 5 -12.13 32.02 -11.56
C LYS A 5 -11.98 32.30 -10.06
N HIS A 6 -12.18 31.29 -9.23
CA HIS A 6 -12.03 31.41 -7.79
C HIS A 6 -10.56 31.71 -7.44
N TYR A 7 -10.29 32.86 -6.83
CA TYR A 7 -8.94 33.25 -6.41
C TYR A 7 -8.39 32.23 -5.41
N ARG A 8 -7.20 31.70 -5.70
CA ARG A 8 -6.53 30.70 -4.88
C ARG A 8 -5.20 31.24 -4.39
N PRO A 9 -4.95 31.27 -3.06
CA PRO A 9 -3.70 31.78 -2.53
C PRO A 9 -2.50 30.94 -3.03
N PRO A 10 -1.39 31.59 -3.43
CA PRO A 10 -0.27 30.98 -4.17
C PRO A 10 0.47 29.82 -3.46
N GLY A 11 0.19 29.55 -2.18
CA GLY A 11 0.82 28.49 -1.39
C GLY A 11 0.16 27.11 -1.46
N LYS A 12 -1.07 26.98 -1.98
CA LYS A 12 -1.79 25.69 -2.00
C LYS A 12 -1.92 25.15 -3.41
N LYS A 13 -0.86 24.67 -4.06
CA LYS A 13 -0.99 24.00 -5.38
C LYS A 13 -1.59 22.59 -5.20
N LYS A 14 -2.92 22.41 -5.31
CA LYS A 14 -3.58 21.08 -5.40
C LYS A 14 -3.82 20.64 -6.86
N GLU A 15 -3.12 21.24 -7.81
CA GLU A 15 -3.33 20.99 -9.25
C GLU A 15 -2.01 20.54 -9.88
N GLY A 16 -2.08 19.54 -10.76
CA GLY A 16 -0.92 18.94 -11.43
C GLY A 16 -0.28 17.74 -10.68
N ASN A 17 1.01 17.49 -10.94
CA ASN A 17 1.74 16.34 -10.38
C ASN A 17 1.70 16.27 -8.84
N ALA A 18 1.61 17.41 -8.16
CA ALA A 18 1.49 17.48 -6.69
C ALA A 18 0.20 16.84 -6.15
N ALA A 19 -0.87 16.74 -6.97
CA ALA A 19 -2.11 16.06 -6.62
C ALA A 19 -2.08 14.56 -6.93
N ARG A 20 -1.23 14.14 -7.88
CA ARG A 20 -1.20 12.76 -8.38
C ARG A 20 -0.35 11.83 -7.51
N TYR A 21 0.62 12.38 -6.79
CA TYR A 21 1.58 11.62 -5.99
C TYR A 21 1.54 12.02 -4.52
N VAL A 22 1.70 11.03 -3.65
CA VAL A 22 1.80 11.18 -2.20
C VAL A 22 3.12 10.59 -1.72
N THR A 23 3.73 11.20 -0.71
CA THR A 23 4.92 10.59 -0.10
C THR A 23 4.53 9.41 0.79
N ARG A 24 5.46 8.48 1.02
CA ARG A 24 5.26 7.35 1.95
C ARG A 24 4.67 7.78 3.29
N SER A 25 5.20 8.84 3.91
CA SER A 25 4.72 9.34 5.19
C SER A 25 3.28 9.88 5.12
N GLN A 26 2.87 10.44 3.97
CA GLN A 26 1.48 10.86 3.76
C GLN A 26 0.56 9.66 3.56
N ALA A 27 0.98 8.67 2.77
CA ALA A 27 0.20 7.44 2.54
C ALA A 27 -0.08 6.71 3.87
N ILE A 28 0.92 6.60 4.74
CA ILE A 28 0.77 5.99 6.07
C ILE A 28 -0.24 6.75 6.93
N LYS A 29 -0.21 8.10 6.90
CA LYS A 29 -1.17 8.94 7.62
C LYS A 29 -2.59 8.78 7.11
N ILE A 30 -2.77 8.67 5.80
CA ILE A 30 -4.07 8.46 5.16
C ILE A 30 -4.64 7.09 5.55
N LEU A 31 -3.84 6.03 5.46
CA LEU A 31 -4.27 4.66 5.73
C LEU A 31 -4.39 4.34 7.23
N GLN A 32 -3.78 5.17 8.09
CA GLN A 32 -3.74 5.01 9.56
C GLN A 32 -3.10 3.69 10.03
N VAL A 33 -2.14 3.19 9.27
CA VAL A 33 -1.43 1.93 9.55
C VAL A 33 -0.01 2.18 10.07
N SER A 34 0.64 1.14 10.58
CA SER A 34 2.05 1.21 10.93
C SER A 34 2.93 1.09 9.69
N LEU A 35 4.23 1.38 9.84
CA LEU A 35 5.20 1.26 8.75
C LEU A 35 5.34 -0.19 8.24
N SER A 36 5.29 -1.17 9.15
CA SER A 36 5.41 -2.59 8.82
C SER A 36 4.18 -3.09 8.08
N ASP A 37 2.99 -2.69 8.54
CA ASP A 37 1.73 -3.12 7.93
C ASP A 37 1.53 -2.46 6.57
N PHE A 38 1.97 -1.20 6.41
CA PHE A 38 1.99 -0.54 5.11
C PHE A 38 2.85 -1.32 4.08
N ARG A 39 4.05 -1.78 4.46
CA ARG A 39 4.89 -2.60 3.58
C ARG A 39 4.19 -3.91 3.19
N LYS A 40 3.58 -4.60 4.16
CA LYS A 40 2.82 -5.83 3.91
C LYS A 40 1.67 -5.59 2.95
N LEU A 41 0.87 -4.55 3.18
CA LEU A 41 -0.25 -4.14 2.32
C LEU A 41 0.21 -3.82 0.89
N CYS A 42 1.29 -3.06 0.74
CA CYS A 42 1.87 -2.76 -0.57
C CYS A 42 2.31 -4.02 -1.31
N ILE A 43 2.97 -4.95 -0.62
CA ILE A 43 3.32 -6.25 -1.22
C ILE A 43 2.06 -6.98 -1.61
N HIS A 44 1.03 -6.99 -0.75
CA HIS A 44 -0.20 -7.75 -0.95
C HIS A 44 -1.10 -7.21 -2.07
N LYS A 45 -1.02 -5.91 -2.37
CA LYS A 45 -1.76 -5.29 -3.47
C LYS A 45 -0.92 -4.98 -4.70
N GLY A 46 0.39 -5.23 -4.65
CA GLY A 46 1.30 -4.98 -5.78
C GLY A 46 1.51 -3.48 -6.03
N VAL A 47 1.42 -2.67 -4.98
CA VAL A 47 1.62 -1.23 -5.07
C VAL A 47 3.09 -0.91 -4.87
N PHE A 48 3.76 -0.53 -5.95
CA PHE A 48 5.17 -0.19 -5.97
C PHE A 48 5.39 1.33 -5.97
N PRO A 49 6.50 1.81 -5.38
CA PRO A 49 6.86 3.22 -5.45
C PRO A 49 7.07 3.65 -6.91
N ARG A 50 6.69 4.89 -7.22
CA ARG A 50 6.86 5.50 -8.55
C ARG A 50 7.74 6.73 -8.46
N GLU A 51 8.49 6.99 -9.53
CA GLU A 51 9.33 8.17 -9.63
C GLU A 51 8.62 9.27 -10.44
N PRO A 52 8.15 10.35 -9.78
CA PRO A 52 7.50 11.43 -10.51
C PRO A 52 8.53 12.26 -11.27
N LYS A 53 8.18 12.69 -12.50
CA LYS A 53 9.01 13.58 -13.34
C LYS A 53 9.45 14.87 -12.64
N LYS A 54 8.61 15.39 -11.73
CA LYS A 54 8.93 16.56 -10.89
C LYS A 54 8.67 16.20 -9.43
N LYS A 55 9.73 16.12 -8.62
CA LYS A 55 9.66 15.79 -7.19
C LYS A 55 9.30 17.04 -6.38
N VAL A 56 8.15 17.02 -5.70
CA VAL A 56 7.60 18.20 -5.01
C VAL A 56 8.22 18.43 -3.63
N LYS A 57 8.61 17.37 -2.92
CA LYS A 57 9.11 17.42 -1.54
C LYS A 57 10.59 17.04 -1.40
N GLY A 58 11.34 16.98 -2.50
CA GLY A 58 12.76 16.58 -2.50
C GLY A 58 13.01 15.16 -2.98
N ASN A 59 14.31 14.81 -3.10
CA ASN A 59 14.79 13.60 -3.77
C ASN A 59 14.77 12.33 -2.90
N HIS A 60 14.90 12.47 -1.58
CA HIS A 60 15.02 11.36 -0.62
C HIS A 60 13.69 10.69 -0.25
N HIS A 61 12.58 11.08 -0.87
CA HIS A 61 11.27 10.54 -0.56
C HIS A 61 10.79 9.56 -1.61
N THR A 62 10.24 8.44 -1.14
CA THR A 62 9.49 7.52 -1.98
C THR A 62 8.07 8.05 -2.19
N TYR A 63 7.66 8.08 -3.45
CA TYR A 63 6.35 8.56 -3.86
C TYR A 63 5.49 7.38 -4.32
N TYR A 64 4.19 7.48 -4.05
CA TYR A 64 3.15 6.55 -4.47
C TYR A 64 2.09 7.33 -5.21
N HIS A 65 1.33 6.69 -6.10
CA HIS A 65 0.16 7.33 -6.66
C HIS A 65 -0.95 7.46 -5.64
N LEU A 66 -1.65 8.60 -5.69
CA LEU A 66 -2.82 8.81 -4.84
C LEU A 66 -3.92 7.79 -5.14
N LYS A 67 -4.11 7.43 -6.42
CA LYS A 67 -5.10 6.42 -6.84
C LYS A 67 -4.87 5.07 -6.16
N ASP A 68 -3.63 4.58 -6.19
CA ASP A 68 -3.25 3.30 -5.57
C ASP A 68 -3.45 3.32 -4.05
N VAL A 69 -3.15 4.45 -3.39
CA VAL A 69 -3.38 4.61 -1.95
C VAL A 69 -4.88 4.66 -1.61
N MET A 70 -5.71 5.30 -2.44
CA MET A 70 -7.16 5.26 -2.28
C MET A 70 -7.72 3.86 -2.52
N TYR A 71 -7.15 3.10 -3.46
CA TYR A 71 -7.54 1.72 -3.69
C TYR A 71 -7.26 0.84 -2.45
N ILE A 72 -6.08 0.99 -1.83
CA ILE A 72 -5.78 0.31 -0.55
C ILE A 72 -6.72 0.75 0.57
N LEU A 73 -7.15 2.01 0.58
CA LEU A 73 -8.02 2.55 1.63
C LEU A 73 -9.38 1.83 1.70
N HIS A 74 -9.92 1.43 0.54
CA HIS A 74 -11.20 0.72 0.46
C HIS A 74 -11.08 -0.80 0.57
N ASP A 75 -9.88 -1.31 0.85
CA ASP A 75 -9.65 -2.74 0.89
C ASP A 75 -10.07 -3.37 2.24
N PRO A 76 -10.81 -4.49 2.24
CA PRO A 76 -11.24 -5.14 3.48
C PRO A 76 -10.08 -5.65 4.35
N LEU A 77 -8.91 -5.92 3.78
CA LEU A 77 -7.74 -6.37 4.52
C LEU A 77 -7.20 -5.28 5.46
N LEU A 78 -7.40 -4.01 5.10
CA LEU A 78 -6.99 -2.87 5.92
C LEU A 78 -7.66 -2.92 7.29
N GLU A 79 -8.97 -3.24 7.31
CA GLU A 79 -9.73 -3.36 8.55
C GLU A 79 -9.25 -4.55 9.39
N LYS A 80 -8.92 -5.68 8.75
CA LYS A 80 -8.32 -6.84 9.45
C LYS A 80 -6.99 -6.52 10.12
N PHE A 81 -6.11 -5.76 9.46
CA PHE A 81 -4.87 -5.30 10.12
C PHE A 81 -5.14 -4.40 11.32
N ARG A 82 -6.17 -3.55 11.26
CA ARG A 82 -6.58 -2.68 12.38
C ARG A 82 -7.12 -3.50 13.55
N GLU A 83 -7.97 -4.49 13.28
CA GLU A 83 -8.48 -5.44 14.27
C GLU A 83 -7.33 -6.17 14.98
N ILE A 84 -6.39 -6.73 14.22
CA ILE A 84 -5.23 -7.45 14.75
C ILE A 84 -4.37 -6.55 15.63
N ARG A 85 -4.09 -5.32 15.18
CA ARG A 85 -3.32 -4.35 15.96
C ARG A 85 -4.04 -3.96 17.26
N ALA A 86 -5.35 -3.78 17.21
CA ALA A 86 -6.16 -3.53 18.41
C ALA A 86 -6.12 -4.72 19.37
N TYR A 87 -6.18 -5.94 18.85
CA TYR A 87 -6.09 -7.16 19.63
C TYR A 87 -4.72 -7.34 20.29
N GLN A 88 -3.64 -7.07 19.56
CA GLN A 88 -2.28 -7.07 20.09
C GLN A 88 -2.12 -6.07 21.24
N ARG A 89 -2.77 -4.90 21.17
CA ARG A 89 -2.79 -3.95 22.29
C ARG A 89 -3.51 -4.52 23.52
N LYS A 90 -4.60 -5.27 23.33
CA LYS A 90 -5.30 -5.97 24.44
C LYS A 90 -4.40 -7.01 25.11
N ILE A 91 -3.69 -7.83 24.31
CA ILE A 91 -2.72 -8.80 24.84
C ILE A 91 -1.62 -8.07 25.63
N LYS A 92 -1.02 -7.02 25.06
CA LYS A 92 0.02 -6.24 25.75
C LYS A 92 -0.49 -5.65 27.06
N LYS A 93 -1.74 -5.16 27.09
CA LYS A 93 -2.37 -4.63 28.30
C LYS A 93 -2.60 -5.71 29.36
N ALA A 94 -3.01 -6.92 28.97
CA ALA A 94 -3.17 -8.04 29.90
C ALA A 94 -1.83 -8.47 30.50
N LYS A 95 -0.78 -8.57 29.67
CA LYS A 95 0.59 -8.86 30.11
C LYS A 95 1.14 -7.80 31.06
N ALA A 96 0.90 -6.52 30.77
CA ALA A 96 1.32 -5.41 31.64
C ALA A 96 0.62 -5.41 33.01
N LYS A 97 -0.56 -6.05 33.12
CA LYS A 97 -1.29 -6.25 34.38
C LYS A 97 -0.95 -7.56 35.09
N THR A 98 0.08 -8.28 34.63
CA THR A 98 0.53 -9.58 35.18
C THR A 98 -0.57 -10.66 35.24
N ASN A 99 -1.60 -10.54 34.41
CA ASN A 99 -2.68 -11.53 34.31
C ASN A 99 -2.35 -12.55 33.23
N ASP A 100 -1.51 -13.52 33.58
CA ASP A 100 -0.95 -14.49 32.62
C ASP A 100 -1.99 -15.44 32.02
N GLU A 101 -2.98 -15.86 32.81
CA GLU A 101 -4.08 -16.73 32.33
C GLU A 101 -4.88 -16.05 31.22
N LEU A 102 -5.27 -14.79 31.46
CA LEU A 102 -5.99 -13.99 30.47
C LEU A 102 -5.12 -13.73 29.24
N ALA A 103 -3.82 -13.48 29.42
CA ALA A 103 -2.90 -13.27 28.31
C ALA A 103 -2.77 -14.54 27.43
N LYS A 104 -2.70 -15.73 28.04
CA LYS A 104 -2.66 -17.03 27.33
C LYS A 104 -3.96 -17.28 26.55
N LEU A 105 -5.11 -17.00 27.17
CA LEU A 105 -6.42 -17.14 26.55
C LEU A 105 -6.66 -16.16 25.39
N LEU A 106 -6.14 -14.93 25.51
CA LEU A 106 -6.14 -13.99 24.39
C LEU A 106 -5.19 -14.45 23.29
N LEU A 107 -4.03 -15.02 23.62
CA LEU A 107 -3.11 -15.53 22.60
C LEU A 107 -3.75 -16.64 21.74
N SER A 108 -4.48 -17.57 22.37
CA SER A 108 -5.14 -18.67 21.65
C SER A 108 -6.29 -18.22 20.76
N ARG A 109 -6.94 -17.10 21.10
CA ARG A 109 -8.07 -16.51 20.35
C ARG A 109 -7.64 -15.36 19.44
N ALA A 110 -6.35 -15.24 19.13
CA ALA A 110 -5.85 -14.17 18.30
C ALA A 110 -6.49 -14.23 16.88
N PRO A 111 -7.05 -13.12 16.38
CA PRO A 111 -7.61 -13.09 15.04
C PRO A 111 -6.49 -13.26 14.02
N SER A 112 -6.69 -14.19 13.09
CA SER A 112 -5.85 -14.36 11.90
C SER A 112 -6.65 -13.99 10.65
N TYR A 113 -5.95 -13.64 9.58
CA TYR A 113 -6.56 -13.37 8.28
C TYR A 113 -6.01 -14.37 7.28
N ARG A 114 -6.85 -14.80 6.35
CA ARG A 114 -6.45 -15.66 5.23
C ARG A 114 -6.11 -14.78 4.02
N LEU A 115 -5.08 -15.18 3.27
CA LEU A 115 -4.54 -14.44 2.11
C LEU A 115 -5.14 -14.93 0.78
N ASP A 116 -6.06 -15.90 0.84
CA ASP A 116 -6.68 -16.62 -0.27
C ASP A 116 -7.42 -15.72 -1.24
N MET A 117 -8.22 -14.78 -0.74
CA MET A 117 -8.97 -13.84 -1.58
C MET A 117 -8.03 -12.90 -2.34
N VAL A 118 -6.92 -12.49 -1.72
CA VAL A 118 -5.96 -11.54 -2.32
C VAL A 118 -5.05 -12.21 -3.37
N ILE A 119 -4.73 -13.49 -3.18
CA ILE A 119 -4.00 -14.26 -4.18
C ILE A 119 -4.86 -14.43 -5.44
N ARG A 120 -6.15 -14.73 -5.28
CA ARG A 120 -7.10 -14.86 -6.40
C ARG A 120 -7.22 -13.56 -7.21
N ASP A 121 -7.46 -12.44 -6.53
CA ASP A 121 -7.61 -11.13 -7.18
C ASP A 121 -6.39 -10.74 -8.02
N ARG A 122 -5.18 -11.22 -7.66
CA ARG A 122 -3.96 -10.95 -8.43
C ARG A 122 -3.72 -11.92 -9.57
N ILE A 123 -4.00 -13.20 -9.39
CA ILE A 123 -3.86 -14.19 -10.47
C ILE A 123 -4.88 -13.93 -11.58
N GLU A 124 -6.10 -13.48 -11.25
CA GLU A 124 -7.13 -13.15 -12.26
C GLU A 124 -6.80 -11.87 -13.05
N MET A 125 -6.15 -10.87 -12.43
CA MET A 125 -5.76 -9.63 -13.12
C MET A 125 -4.62 -9.83 -14.13
N ASP A 126 -3.79 -10.87 -13.97
CA ASP A 126 -2.74 -11.21 -14.93
C ASP A 126 -3.28 -11.98 -16.16
N PHE A 127 -4.54 -12.44 -16.13
CA PHE A 127 -5.18 -13.20 -17.21
C PHE A 127 -6.25 -12.37 -17.95
N GLN A 128 -5.84 -11.26 -18.56
CA GLN A 128 -6.68 -10.59 -19.57
C GLN A 128 -6.13 -10.85 -20.98
N PRO A 129 -6.64 -11.85 -21.72
CA PRO A 129 -6.42 -11.93 -23.15
C PRO A 129 -7.24 -10.82 -23.83
N GLY A 130 -6.56 -9.72 -24.19
CA GLY A 130 -7.15 -8.65 -25.00
C GLY A 130 -7.54 -7.40 -24.21
N GLY A 131 -6.61 -6.46 -24.11
CA GLY A 131 -6.83 -5.13 -23.57
C GLY A 131 -5.72 -4.17 -23.96
N CYS A 132 -5.71 -3.73 -25.22
CA CYS A 132 -4.80 -2.70 -25.72
C CYS A 132 -5.17 -1.37 -25.04
N ILE A 133 -4.36 -0.89 -24.10
CA ILE A 133 -4.48 0.47 -23.57
C ILE A 133 -3.70 1.39 -24.51
N GLU A 134 -4.39 2.39 -25.08
CA GLU A 134 -3.81 3.31 -26.07
C GLU A 134 -2.64 4.17 -25.54
N PRO A 135 -1.63 4.46 -26.40
CA PRO A 135 -0.45 5.25 -26.08
C PRO A 135 -0.78 6.74 -25.85
N GLY A 136 -0.81 7.14 -24.58
CA GLY A 136 -1.06 8.53 -24.15
C GLY A 136 -0.22 8.90 -22.94
N GLU A 137 0.98 9.40 -23.20
CA GLU A 137 1.90 10.09 -22.28
C GLU A 137 2.48 9.30 -21.09
N GLY A 138 3.59 8.59 -21.37
CA GLY A 138 4.74 8.54 -20.45
C GLY A 138 4.77 7.40 -19.44
N TYR A 139 4.50 6.17 -19.87
CA TYR A 139 4.83 4.93 -19.17
C TYR A 139 5.99 4.24 -19.88
N ASP A 140 7.20 4.75 -19.65
CA ASP A 140 8.40 4.09 -20.16
C ASP A 140 8.79 2.91 -19.25
N LYS A 141 8.71 1.70 -19.84
CA LYS A 141 9.47 0.47 -19.52
C LYS A 141 8.90 -0.54 -18.51
N TYR A 142 7.68 -1.01 -18.73
CA TYR A 142 7.32 -2.40 -18.37
C TYR A 142 6.96 -3.19 -19.62
N CYS A 143 7.96 -3.46 -20.44
CA CYS A 143 7.88 -4.41 -21.54
C CYS A 143 9.20 -5.19 -21.56
N ALA A 144 9.12 -6.52 -21.62
CA ALA A 144 10.19 -7.49 -21.88
C ALA A 144 10.95 -8.22 -20.73
N CYS A 145 10.38 -8.50 -19.55
CA CYS A 145 11.01 -9.51 -18.67
C CYS A 145 10.09 -10.34 -17.75
N CYS A 146 8.83 -10.57 -18.12
CA CYS A 146 7.92 -11.41 -17.30
C CYS A 146 7.95 -12.93 -17.62
N CYS A 147 8.84 -13.41 -18.51
CA CYS A 147 8.94 -14.85 -18.81
C CYS A 147 10.00 -15.63 -18.01
N THR A 148 10.81 -14.98 -17.16
CA THR A 148 11.96 -15.66 -16.50
C THR A 148 11.93 -15.67 -14.97
N TYR A 149 10.80 -15.28 -14.34
CA TYR A 149 10.75 -15.08 -12.89
C TYR A 149 10.07 -16.20 -12.10
N ILE A 150 9.82 -17.37 -12.71
CA ILE A 150 9.31 -18.54 -11.98
C ILE A 150 10.46 -19.39 -11.39
N LYS A 151 11.71 -19.28 -11.87
CA LYS A 151 12.85 -20.04 -11.32
C LYS A 151 13.67 -19.32 -10.22
N TYR A 152 13.49 -18.02 -10.01
CA TYR A 152 14.26 -17.26 -8.99
C TYR A 152 13.52 -17.06 -7.66
N CYS A 153 12.33 -17.67 -7.49
CA CYS A 153 11.50 -17.49 -6.30
C CYS A 153 12.05 -18.18 -5.03
N THR A 154 13.10 -19.00 -5.13
CA THR A 154 13.78 -19.60 -3.96
C THR A 154 15.06 -18.88 -3.53
N LEU A 155 15.70 -18.07 -4.39
CA LEU A 155 17.00 -17.44 -4.05
C LEU A 155 16.91 -16.00 -3.54
N LEU A 156 15.76 -15.32 -3.66
CA LEU A 156 15.61 -13.92 -3.24
C LEU A 156 14.95 -13.74 -1.85
N CYS A 157 14.65 -14.83 -1.15
CA CYS A 157 14.20 -14.76 0.25
C CYS A 157 15.31 -14.33 1.23
N GLU A 158 16.59 -14.31 0.84
CA GLU A 158 17.68 -13.88 1.74
C GLU A 158 18.05 -12.40 1.65
N ILE A 159 17.60 -11.63 0.65
CA ILE A 159 18.14 -10.28 0.39
C ILE A 159 17.27 -9.13 0.94
N VAL A 160 16.08 -9.40 1.50
CA VAL A 160 15.21 -8.34 2.06
C VAL A 160 14.95 -8.53 3.57
N VAL A 161 15.99 -8.94 4.28
CA VAL A 161 16.13 -8.72 5.73
C VAL A 161 17.39 -7.88 5.98
N PHE A 162 17.36 -6.62 5.55
CA PHE A 162 18.16 -5.51 6.12
C PHE A 162 17.41 -4.19 5.90
#